data_AF-A0A382YHP6-F1
#
_entry.id   AF-A0A382YHP6-F1
#
_cell.length_a   1.000
_cell.length_b   1.000
_cell.length_c   1.000
_cell.angle_alpha   90.00
_cell.angle_beta   90.00
_cell.angle_gamma   90.00
#
_symmetry.space_group_name_H-M   'P 1'
#
loop_
_entity.id
_entity.type
_entity.pdbx_description
1 polymer ?
#
loop_
_entity_poly.entity_id
_entity_poly.type
_entity_poly.pdbx_seq_one_letter_code
_entity_poly.pdbx_strand_id
1 'polypeptide(L)' 'MASRPEELIVMFEELAERLNIKLVQDKGDFSGGSCLVREENFIVVNKRKPLEQRLKVLAREFGKINLADVYL' A
#
# COMPACT_ATOMS: atom_id res chain seq x y z
N MET A 1 8.60 -15.32 13.32
CA MET A 1 7.45 -14.65 13.93
C MET A 1 6.45 -14.37 12.83
N ALA A 2 5.27 -14.97 12.87
CA ALA A 2 4.21 -14.65 11.91
C ALA A 2 3.58 -13.33 12.37
N SER A 3 3.90 -12.23 11.69
CA SER A 3 3.28 -10.92 11.93
C SER A 3 1.77 -11.08 11.74
N ARG A 4 0.98 -10.59 12.70
CA ARG A 4 -0.47 -10.63 12.55
C ARG A 4 -0.88 -9.77 11.36
N PRO A 5 -1.85 -10.18 10.54
CA PRO A 5 -2.20 -9.45 9.33
C PRO A 5 -2.68 -8.02 9.63
N GLU A 6 -3.18 -7.74 10.83
CA GLU A 6 -3.49 -6.39 11.29
C GLU A 6 -2.22 -5.53 11.49
N GLU A 7 -1.16 -6.10 12.07
CA GLU A 7 0.12 -5.40 12.27
C GLU A 7 0.78 -5.05 10.94
N LEU A 8 0.70 -5.95 9.95
CA LEU A 8 1.22 -5.69 8.62
C LEU A 8 0.56 -4.50 7.94
N ILE A 9 -0.74 -4.28 8.18
CA ILE A 9 -1.44 -3.14 7.61
C ILE A 9 -0.88 -1.82 8.17
N VAL A 10 -0.62 -1.77 9.47
CA VAL A 10 -0.04 -0.60 10.14
C VAL A 10 1.36 -0.35 9.62
N MET A 11 2.17 -1.39 9.45
CA MET A 11 3.51 -1.26 8.85
C MET A 11 3.48 -0.72 7.42
N PHE A 12 2.49 -1.11 6.61
CA PHE A 12 2.31 -0.56 5.27
C PHE A 12 1.84 0.89 5.28
N GLU A 13 1.02 1.29 6.26
CA GLU A 13 0.62 2.68 6.48
C GLU A 13 1.84 3.54 6.87
N GLU A 14 2.67 3.09 7.81
CA GLU A 14 3.91 3.77 8.19
C GLU A 14 4.90 3.85 7.02
N LEU A 15 5.03 2.79 6.21
CA LEU A 15 5.90 2.79 5.04
C LEU A 15 5.39 3.77 3.97
N ALA A 16 4.07 3.87 3.78
CA ALA A 16 3.48 4.86 2.88
C ALA A 16 3.87 6.28 3.29
N GLU A 17 3.74 6.60 4.59
CA GLU A 17 4.11 7.92 5.12
C GLU A 17 5.60 8.24 4.89
N ARG A 18 6.49 7.28 5.19
CA ARG A 18 7.95 7.46 5.02
C ARG A 18 8.37 7.69 3.56
N LEU A 19 7.66 7.04 2.62
CA LEU A 19 7.93 7.15 1.19
C LEU A 19 7.16 8.31 0.54
N ASN A 20 6.46 9.13 1.33
CA ASN A 20 5.58 10.20 0.86
C ASN A 20 4.53 9.70 -0.18
N ILE A 21 4.05 8.47 0.05
CA ILE A 21 3.02 7.82 -0.76
C ILE A 21 1.68 8.04 -0.06
N LYS A 22 0.71 8.51 -0.80
CA LYS A 22 -0.63 8.70 -0.26
C LYS A 22 -1.44 7.41 -0.39
N LEU A 23 -1.62 6.73 0.74
CA LEU A 23 -2.42 5.52 0.83
C LEU A 23 -3.92 5.88 0.96
N VAL A 24 -4.68 5.59 -0.08
CA VAL A 24 -6.13 5.85 -0.12
C VAL A 24 -6.87 4.54 0.08
N GLN A 25 -7.64 4.47 1.17
CA GLN A 25 -8.44 3.29 1.48
C GLN A 25 -9.93 3.62 1.34
N ASP A 26 -10.52 3.25 0.20
CA ASP A 26 -11.90 3.63 -0.15
C ASP A 26 -12.73 2.42 -0.61
N LYS A 27 -14.06 2.59 -0.65
CA LYS A 27 -15.04 1.58 -1.04
C LYS A 27 -15.46 1.78 -2.51
N GLY A 28 -14.56 1.49 -3.45
CA GLY A 28 -14.86 1.52 -4.88
C GLY A 28 -15.18 0.15 -5.50
N ASP A 29 -15.39 0.13 -6.80
CA ASP A 29 -15.53 -1.03 -7.68
C ASP A 29 -14.19 -1.59 -8.20
N PHE A 30 -13.10 -0.89 -7.95
CA PHE A 30 -11.75 -1.33 -8.29
C PHE A 30 -11.25 -2.46 -7.37
N SER A 31 -10.46 -3.38 -7.92
CA SER A 31 -9.85 -4.50 -7.18
C SER A 31 -8.67 -4.08 -6.27
N GLY A 32 -8.12 -2.88 -6.48
CA GLY A 32 -6.94 -2.33 -5.78
C GLY A 32 -5.68 -2.31 -6.65
N GLY A 33 -4.79 -1.34 -6.44
CA GLY A 33 -3.55 -1.13 -7.20
C GLY A 33 -2.86 0.20 -6.91
N SER A 34 -1.63 0.39 -7.42
CA SER A 34 -0.97 1.69 -7.43
C SER A 34 -1.45 2.47 -8.64
N CYS A 35 -1.78 3.74 -8.43
CA CYS A 35 -2.11 4.64 -9.51
C CYS A 35 -1.14 5.82 -9.43
N LEU A 36 -0.37 6.01 -10.49
CA LEU A 36 0.56 7.13 -10.58
C LEU A 36 -0.22 8.31 -11.17
N VAL A 37 -0.74 9.16 -10.29
CA VAL A 37 -1.53 10.32 -10.69
C VAL A 37 -0.69 11.56 -10.44
N ARG A 38 -0.24 12.21 -11.51
CA ARG A 38 0.40 13.55 -11.49
C ARG A 38 1.69 13.63 -10.66
N GLU A 39 2.61 12.69 -10.82
CA GLU A 39 3.93 12.65 -10.13
C GLU A 39 3.87 12.42 -8.60
N GLU A 40 2.67 12.42 -8.01
CA GLU A 40 2.43 11.97 -6.65
C GLU A 40 2.13 10.46 -6.65
N ASN A 41 2.84 9.71 -5.80
CA ASN A 41 2.64 8.27 -5.67
C ASN A 41 1.39 7.99 -4.81
N PHE A 42 0.35 7.41 -5.41
CA PHE A 42 -0.84 6.96 -4.70
C PHE A 42 -0.98 5.45 -4.75
N ILE A 43 -1.31 4.85 -3.61
CA ILE A 43 -1.73 3.45 -3.54
C ILE A 43 -3.19 3.43 -3.11
N VAL A 44 -4.05 2.77 -3.89
CA VAL A 44 -5.48 2.69 -3.59
C VAL A 44 -5.85 1.26 -3.23
N VAL A 45 -6.45 1.09 -2.06
CA VAL A 45 -6.85 -0.21 -1.51
C VAL A 45 -8.36 -0.22 -1.29
N ASN A 46 -9.03 -1.23 -1.83
CA ASN A 46 -10.46 -1.38 -1.65
C ASN A 46 -10.78 -1.94 -0.26
N LYS A 47 -11.42 -1.13 0.60
CA LYS A 47 -11.82 -1.52 1.97
C LYS A 47 -12.86 -2.63 2.03
N ARG A 48 -13.56 -2.93 0.92
CA ARG A 48 -14.54 -4.04 0.86
C ARG A 48 -13.87 -5.41 0.75
N LYS A 49 -12.58 -5.46 0.41
CA LYS A 49 -11.87 -6.72 0.23
C LYS A 49 -11.34 -7.27 1.57
N PRO A 50 -11.21 -8.60 1.70
CA PRO A 50 -10.59 -9.22 2.87
C PRO A 50 -9.18 -8.67 3.12
N LEU A 51 -8.76 -8.68 4.38
CA LEU A 51 -7.47 -8.17 4.82
C LEU A 51 -6.30 -8.74 4.01
N GLU A 52 -6.30 -10.05 3.74
CA GLU A 52 -5.24 -10.71 2.95
C GLU A 52 -5.15 -10.18 1.52
N GLN A 53 -6.29 -9.89 0.88
CA GLN A 53 -6.27 -9.31 -0.47
C GLN A 53 -5.72 -7.88 -0.45
N ARG A 54 -6.05 -7.11 0.57
CA ARG A 54 -5.53 -5.76 0.78
C ARG A 54 -4.01 -5.79 0.97
N LEU A 55 -3.52 -6.68 1.83
CA LEU A 55 -2.08 -6.92 2.04
C LEU A 55 -1.37 -7.35 0.77
N LYS A 56 -1.98 -8.24 -0.03
CA LYS A 56 -1.39 -8.68 -1.31
C LYS A 56 -1.25 -7.54 -2.30
N VAL A 57 -2.24 -6.64 -2.37
CA VAL A 57 -2.15 -5.43 -3.20
C VAL A 57 -1.03 -4.54 -2.69
N LEU A 58 -1.02 -4.21 -1.40
CA LEU A 58 0.03 -3.39 -0.78
C LEU A 58 1.43 -3.95 -1.06
N ALA A 59 1.68 -5.21 -0.73
CA ALA A 59 2.97 -5.87 -0.96
C ALA A 59 3.40 -5.82 -2.43
N ARG A 60 2.47 -6.06 -3.36
CA ARG A 60 2.76 -6.00 -4.80
C ARG A 60 3.11 -4.59 -5.25
N GLU A 61 2.40 -3.58 -4.77
CA GLU A 61 2.62 -2.20 -5.20
C GLU A 61 3.89 -1.61 -4.59
N PHE A 62 4.12 -1.79 -3.28
CA PHE A 62 5.38 -1.40 -2.64
C PHE A 62 6.58 -2.13 -3.25
N GLY A 63 6.44 -3.40 -3.62
CA GLY A 63 7.52 -4.16 -4.29
C GLY A 63 7.89 -3.66 -5.69
N LYS A 64 7.05 -2.83 -6.33
CA LYS A 64 7.38 -2.17 -7.60
C LYS A 64 8.11 -0.84 -7.41
N ILE A 65 8.06 -0.28 -6.20
CA ILE A 65 8.69 1.01 -5.92
C ILE A 65 10.19 0.77 -5.90
N ASN A 66 10.90 1.50 -6.75
CA ASN A 66 12.34 1.42 -6.79
C ASN A 66 12.90 2.10 -5.54
N LEU A 67 13.25 1.28 -4.53
CA LEU A 67 13.82 1.73 -3.25
C LEU A 67 15.28 2.21 -3.38
N ALA A 68 15.82 2.29 -4.60
CA ALA A 68 17.21 2.68 -4.85
C ALA A 68 17.58 4.06 -4.27
N ASP A 69 16.60 4.94 -4.05
CA ASP A 69 16.80 6.29 -3.47
C ASP A 69 16.28 6.43 -2.02
N VAL A 70 15.91 5.33 -1.36
CA VAL A 70 15.43 5.35 0.04
C VAL A 70 16.58 4.95 0.98
N TYR A 71 17.29 5.94 1.52
CA TYR A 71 18.36 5.72 2.51
C TYR A 71 17.79 5.74 3.94
N LEU A 72 18.20 4.77 4.76
CA LEU A 72 17.78 4.60 6.16
C LEU A 72 18.68 5.38 7.13
#